data_AF-A0A975BMP1-F1
#
_entry.id   AF-A0A975BMP1-F1
#
_cell.length_a   1.000
_cell.length_b   1.000
_cell.length_c   1.000
_cell.angle_alpha   90.00
_cell.angle_beta   90.00
_cell.angle_gamma   90.00
#
_symmetry.space_group_name_H-M   'P 1'
#
loop_
_entity.id
_entity.type
_entity.pdbx_description
1 polymer ?
#
loop_
_entity_poly.entity_id
_entity_poly.type
_entity_poly.pdbx_seq_one_letter_code
_entity_poly.pdbx_strand_id
1 'polypeptide(L)' 'MNIEYQKLLPSFKAQGKSVIAVTHDDRYFHVADRLLKLDYGRLSDL' A
#
# COMPACT_ATOMS: atom_id res chain seq x y z
N MET A 1 -0.60 -14.27 10.85
CA MET A 1 -0.57 -14.78 9.47
C MET A 1 -0.47 -13.59 8.52
N ASN A 2 0.26 -13.75 7.44
CA ASN A 2 0.51 -12.87 6.29
C ASN A 2 1.84 -12.12 6.29
N ILE A 3 2.83 -12.79 5.70
CA ILE A 3 4.18 -12.29 5.37
C ILE A 3 4.20 -11.87 3.87
N GLU A 4 3.09 -12.00 3.14
CA GLU A 4 3.07 -11.82 1.68
C GLU A 4 3.34 -10.38 1.21
N TYR A 5 2.77 -9.35 1.85
CA TYR A 5 2.84 -7.98 1.31
C TYR A 5 4.28 -7.44 1.19
N GLN A 6 5.14 -7.74 2.16
CA GLN A 6 6.56 -7.32 2.12
C GLN A 6 7.35 -7.94 0.98
N LYS A 7 6.94 -9.09 0.44
CA LYS A 7 7.61 -9.76 -0.69
C LYS A 7 6.91 -9.48 -2.01
N LEU A 8 5.59 -9.49 -2.01
CA LEU A 8 4.75 -9.35 -3.20
C LEU A 8 4.80 -7.93 -3.77
N LEU A 9 4.68 -6.90 -2.90
CA LEU A 9 4.65 -5.50 -3.35
C LEU A 9 5.96 -5.09 -4.04
N PRO A 10 7.17 -5.41 -3.49
CA PRO A 10 8.42 -5.17 -4.21
C PRO A 10 8.51 -5.95 -5.53
N SER A 11 8.01 -7.19 -5.58
CA SER A 11 8.05 -7.99 -6.81
C SER A 11 7.20 -7.38 -7.94
N PHE A 12 6.02 -6.83 -7.61
CA PHE A 12 5.17 -6.15 -8.60
C PHE A 12 5.79 -4.84 -9.06
N LYS A 13 6.39 -4.09 -8.13
CA LYS A 13 7.16 -2.89 -8.47
C LYS A 13 8.32 -3.21 -9.41
N ALA A 14 9.08 -4.28 -9.15
CA ALA A 14 10.17 -4.74 -10.01
C ALA A 14 9.69 -5.17 -11.41
N GLN A 15 8.45 -5.65 -11.53
CA GLN A 15 7.80 -5.96 -12.81
C GLN A 15 7.25 -4.72 -13.53
N GLY A 16 7.44 -3.50 -12.99
CA GLY A 16 6.89 -2.26 -13.55
C GLY A 16 5.37 -2.12 -13.38
N LYS A 17 4.76 -2.88 -12.46
CA LYS A 17 3.32 -2.83 -12.20
C LYS A 17 3.00 -1.77 -11.16
N SER A 18 1.93 -1.01 -11.39
CA SER A 18 1.32 -0.15 -10.38
C SER A 18 0.38 -0.97 -9.51
N VAL A 19 0.50 -0.83 -8.18
CA VAL A 19 -0.32 -1.55 -7.21
C VAL A 19 -1.08 -0.54 -6.35
N ILE A 20 -2.38 -0.74 -6.21
CA ILE A 20 -3.23 -0.01 -5.26
C ILE A 20 -3.66 -1.00 -4.19
N ALA A 21 -3.22 -0.78 -2.95
CA ALA A 21 -3.60 -1.58 -1.80
C ALA A 21 -4.54 -0.77 -0.90
N VAL A 22 -5.73 -1.31 -0.61
CA VAL A 22 -6.69 -0.72 0.33
C VAL A 22 -6.70 -1.59 1.58
N THR A 23 -6.24 -1.04 2.71
CA THR A 23 -6.13 -1.77 3.97
C THR A 23 -6.27 -0.82 5.15
N HIS A 24 -6.73 -1.37 6.28
CA HIS A 24 -6.70 -0.68 7.58
C HIS A 24 -5.44 -1.05 8.41
N ASP A 25 -4.59 -1.92 7.88
CA ASP A 25 -3.36 -2.37 8.55
C ASP A 25 -2.19 -1.44 8.24
N ASP A 26 -1.80 -0.64 9.23
CA ASP A 26 -0.76 0.38 9.15
C ASP A 26 0.67 -0.19 9.10
N ARG A 27 0.84 -1.47 9.44
CA ARG A 27 2.14 -2.15 9.46
C ARG A 27 2.86 -2.14 8.12
N TYR A 28 2.14 -1.98 7.01
CA TYR A 28 2.70 -1.97 5.66
C TYR A 28 2.82 -0.58 5.04
N PHE A 29 2.47 0.49 5.77
CA PHE A 29 2.53 1.84 5.22
C PHE A 29 3.96 2.26 4.82
N HIS A 30 4.96 1.70 5.51
CA HIS A 30 6.38 1.94 5.22
C HIS A 30 6.87 1.41 3.86
N VAL A 31 6.13 0.51 3.19
CA VAL A 31 6.54 0.00 1.85
C VAL A 31 5.84 0.73 0.70
N ALA A 32 4.91 1.64 0.99
CA ALA A 32 4.18 2.37 -0.03
C ALA A 32 4.98 3.60 -0.50
N ASP A 33 4.93 3.88 -1.81
CA ASP A 33 5.49 5.11 -2.38
C ASP A 33 4.62 6.33 -2.05
N ARG A 34 3.30 6.13 -1.92
CA ARG A 34 2.33 7.14 -1.50
C ARG A 34 1.31 6.52 -0.57
N LEU A 35 0.92 7.30 0.43
CA LEU A 35 -0.10 6.92 1.38
C LEU A 35 -1.29 7.88 1.27
N LEU A 36 -2.47 7.33 0.99
CA LEU A 36 -3.70 8.10 0.89
C LEU A 36 -4.65 7.64 1.98
N LYS A 37 -5.20 8.60 2.73
CA LYS A 37 -6.29 8.35 3.69
C LYS A 37 -7.60 8.77 3.06
N LEU A 38 -8.56 7.85 3.06
CA LEU A 38 -9.96 8.12 2.77
C LEU A 38 -10.69 8.42 4.09
N ASP A 39 -11.15 9.65 4.27
CA ASP A 39 -11.86 10.10 5.47
C ASP A 39 -13.15 10.82 5.07
N TYR A 40 -14.30 10.40 5.60
CA TYR A 40 -15.63 10.93 5.25
C TYR A 40 -15.86 11.17 3.74
N GLY A 41 -15.40 10.24 2.88
CA GLY A 41 -15.54 10.35 1.42
C GLY A 41 -14.54 11.29 0.73
N ARG A 42 -13.52 11.78 1.44
CA ARG A 42 -12.44 12.62 0.89
C ARG A 42 -11.10 11.90 0.98
N LEU A 43 -10.33 11.94 -0.11
CA LEU A 43 -8.96 11.47 -0.13
C LEU A 43 -8.00 12.60 0.26
N SER A 44 -7.02 12.27 1.09
CA SER A 44 -5.92 13.16 1.49
C SER A 44 -4.61 12.40 1.52
N ASP A 45 -3.51 13.05 1.15
CA ASP A 45 -2.16 12.52 1.38
C ASP A 45 -1.87 12.49 2.89
N LEU A 46 -1.21 11.42 3.34
CA LEU A 46 -0.85 11.19 4.74
C LEU A 46 0.66 11.28 4.95
#